data_AF-A0AAU3LY54-F1
#
_entry.id   AF-A0AAU3LY54-F1
#
_cell.length_a   1.000
_cell.length_b   1.000
_cell.length_c   1.000
_cell.angle_alpha   90.00
_cell.angle_beta   90.00
_cell.angle_gamma   90.00
#
_symmetry.space_group_name_H-M   'P 1'
#
loop_
_entity.id
_entity.type
_entity.pdbx_description
1 polymer ?
#
loop_
_entity_poly.entity_id
_entity_poly.type
_entity_poly.pdbx_seq_one_letter_code
_entity_poly.pdbx_strand_id
1 'polypeptide(L)'
;MTTFGLHHGLHQARRPPDTASTTRHGVHKVRRSPSPAAAAAYRTRLSGSSEGLRALAALAPQLPDTACRDLLIDYACAGPGLPQRLVAEVRRIRN
;
A
#
# COMPACT_ATOMS: atom_id res chain seq x y z
N MET A 1 36.22 -72.98 8.13
CA MET A 1 36.80 -72.22 7.01
C MET A 1 36.23 -70.82 7.04
N THR A 2 37.08 -69.85 7.34
CA THR A 2 36.88 -68.39 7.34
C THR A 2 36.70 -67.85 5.92
N THR A 3 35.96 -66.74 5.74
CA THR A 3 36.53 -65.43 5.33
C THR A 3 35.41 -64.39 5.12
N PHE A 4 35.49 -63.35 5.95
CA PHE A 4 35.22 -61.92 5.74
C PHE A 4 34.54 -61.43 4.46
N GLY A 5 33.54 -60.57 4.66
CA GLY A 5 32.99 -59.67 3.65
C GLY A 5 32.24 -58.49 4.29
N LEU A 6 32.89 -57.75 5.19
CA LEU A 6 32.43 -56.43 5.64
C LEU A 6 32.66 -55.42 4.52
N HIS A 7 31.60 -54.82 3.98
CA HIS A 7 31.69 -53.48 3.39
C HIS A 7 30.46 -52.68 3.80
N HIS A 8 30.67 -51.92 4.87
CA HIS A 8 29.83 -50.83 5.34
C HIS A 8 29.78 -49.75 4.26
N GLY A 9 28.59 -49.43 3.74
CA GLY A 9 28.41 -48.52 2.61
C GLY A 9 27.09 -47.77 2.69
N LEU A 10 27.10 -46.68 3.46
CA LEU A 10 26.47 -45.39 3.21
C LEU A 10 25.26 -45.38 2.24
N HIS A 11 24.07 -45.22 2.77
CA HIS A 11 23.36 -43.94 2.73
C HIS A 11 21.92 -44.15 3.18
N GLN A 12 21.61 -43.55 4.33
CA GLN A 12 20.26 -43.14 4.66
C GLN A 12 19.71 -42.37 3.45
N ALA A 13 18.80 -42.99 2.70
CA ALA A 13 18.04 -42.32 1.67
C ALA A 13 17.17 -41.28 2.35
N ARG A 14 17.73 -40.07 2.45
CA ARG A 14 17.07 -38.84 2.83
C ARG A 14 15.72 -38.79 2.13
N ARG A 15 14.67 -38.52 2.89
CA ARG A 15 13.41 -37.95 2.36
C ARG A 15 13.76 -36.73 1.51
N PRO A 16 13.10 -36.57 0.36
CA PRO A 16 12.69 -35.24 -0.06
C PRO A 16 11.23 -35.26 -0.54
N PRO A 17 10.31 -34.56 0.14
CA PRO A 17 9.27 -33.83 -0.54
C PRO A 17 9.72 -32.38 -0.66
N ASP A 18 10.68 -32.09 -1.54
CA ASP A 18 11.07 -30.71 -1.84
C ASP A 18 10.74 -30.33 -3.28
N THR A 19 9.61 -30.83 -3.79
CA THR A 19 8.90 -30.17 -4.89
C THR A 19 7.91 -29.19 -4.31
N ALA A 20 8.43 -28.05 -3.87
CA ALA A 20 7.83 -26.73 -4.04
C ALA A 20 8.64 -25.80 -3.15
N SER A 21 9.86 -25.50 -3.58
CA SER A 21 10.41 -24.17 -3.37
C SER A 21 9.37 -23.20 -3.90
N THR A 22 8.46 -22.79 -3.02
CA THR A 22 7.63 -21.62 -3.20
C THR A 22 8.64 -20.50 -3.20
N THR A 23 9.18 -20.21 -4.37
CA THR A 23 9.76 -18.93 -4.70
C THR A 23 8.64 -17.94 -4.49
N ARG A 24 8.44 -17.53 -3.23
CA ARG A 24 7.67 -16.35 -2.85
C ARG A 24 8.55 -15.14 -3.16
N HIS A 25 8.94 -15.06 -4.42
CA HIS A 25 9.60 -13.93 -5.03
C HIS A 25 8.82 -13.54 -6.30
N GLY A 26 7.49 -13.59 -6.18
CA GLY A 26 6.59 -12.90 -7.08
C GLY A 26 6.52 -11.44 -6.68
N VAL A 27 7.55 -10.69 -7.07
CA VAL A 27 7.49 -9.25 -7.41
C VAL A 27 6.35 -8.46 -6.77
N HIS A 28 6.65 -7.79 -5.65
CA HIS A 28 5.95 -6.57 -5.25
C HIS A 28 6.20 -5.48 -6.30
N LYS A 29 5.60 -5.63 -7.49
CA LYS A 29 5.22 -4.53 -8.35
C LYS A 29 3.71 -4.53 -8.47
N VAL A 30 3.02 -4.52 -7.33
CA VAL A 30 1.80 -3.72 -7.26
C VAL A 30 2.31 -2.31 -7.51
N ARG A 31 2.23 -1.85 -8.77
CA ARG A 31 2.29 -0.42 -9.07
C ARG A 31 1.24 0.18 -8.15
N ARG A 32 1.70 0.79 -7.04
CA ARG A 32 0.82 1.30 -5.99
C ARG A 32 -0.05 2.33 -6.69
N SER A 33 -1.26 1.93 -7.06
CA SER A 33 -2.24 2.86 -7.59
C SER A 33 -2.30 3.97 -6.55
N PRO A 34 -2.07 5.24 -6.93
CA PRO A 34 -2.16 6.32 -5.96
C PRO A 34 -3.52 6.21 -5.28
N SER A 35 -3.55 6.36 -3.95
CA SER A 35 -4.81 6.26 -3.23
C SER A 35 -5.82 7.24 -3.87
N PRO A 36 -7.09 6.87 -4.00
CA PRO A 36 -8.08 7.75 -4.62
C PRO A 36 -8.15 9.11 -3.90
N ALA A 37 -7.90 9.13 -2.58
CA ALA A 37 -7.75 10.36 -1.80
C ALA A 37 -6.53 11.19 -2.23
N ALA A 38 -5.36 10.58 -2.42
CA ALA A 38 -4.18 11.29 -2.92
C ALA A 38 -4.38 11.84 -4.33
N ALA A 39 -5.04 11.08 -5.21
CA ALA A 39 -5.37 11.55 -6.55
C ALA A 39 -6.33 12.75 -6.53
N ALA A 40 -7.35 12.72 -5.66
CA ALA A 40 -8.29 13.83 -5.46
C ALA A 40 -7.59 15.07 -4.89
N ALA A 41 -6.73 14.89 -3.87
CA ALA A 41 -5.96 15.98 -3.28
C ALA A 41 -5.02 16.65 -4.29
N TYR A 42 -4.32 15.84 -5.09
CA TYR A 42 -3.43 16.32 -6.16
C TYR A 42 -4.16 17.13 -7.23
N ARG A 43 -5.28 16.61 -7.76
CA ARG A 43 -6.10 17.34 -8.72
C ARG A 43 -6.59 18.67 -8.15
N THR A 44 -7.07 18.66 -6.91
CA THR A 44 -7.55 19.86 -6.21
C THR A 44 -6.46 20.92 -6.07
N ARG A 45 -5.25 20.51 -5.64
CA ARG A 45 -4.13 21.43 -5.46
C ARG A 45 -3.67 22.05 -6.77
N LEU A 46 -3.68 21.29 -7.87
CA LEU A 46 -3.24 21.78 -9.17
C LEU A 46 -4.24 22.71 -9.84
N SER A 47 -5.53 22.39 -9.81
CA SER A 47 -6.54 23.10 -10.60
C SER A 47 -7.53 23.92 -9.78
N GLY A 48 -7.48 23.86 -8.45
CA GLY A 48 -8.52 24.48 -7.62
C GLY A 48 -9.86 23.75 -7.68
N SER A 49 -9.85 22.46 -8.05
CA SER A 49 -11.09 21.72 -8.30
C SER A 49 -11.93 21.57 -7.02
N SER A 50 -13.06 22.27 -6.97
CA SER A 50 -14.05 22.09 -5.91
C SER A 50 -14.64 20.67 -5.90
N GLU A 51 -14.77 20.03 -7.06
CA GLU A 51 -15.20 18.63 -7.17
C GLU A 51 -14.16 17.69 -6.59
N GLY A 52 -12.87 17.91 -6.90
CA GLY A 52 -11.77 17.17 -6.29
C GLY A 52 -11.74 17.32 -4.77
N LEU A 53 -12.02 18.51 -4.25
CA LEU A 53 -12.06 18.77 -2.82
C LEU A 53 -13.22 18.05 -2.13
N ARG A 54 -14.39 17.97 -2.78
CA ARG A 54 -15.54 17.17 -2.30
C ARG A 54 -15.26 15.68 -2.34
N ALA A 55 -14.62 15.19 -3.40
CA ALA A 55 -14.21 13.80 -3.50
C ALA A 55 -13.23 13.44 -2.38
N LEU A 56 -12.27 14.31 -2.08
CA LEU A 56 -11.37 14.13 -0.95
C LEU A 56 -12.14 14.09 0.39
N ALA A 57 -13.12 14.98 0.59
CA ALA A 57 -13.94 14.98 1.80
C ALA A 57 -14.68 13.66 2.04
N ALA A 58 -15.16 13.00 0.97
CA ALA A 58 -15.81 11.70 1.07
C ALA A 58 -14.83 10.54 1.33
N LEU A 59 -13.58 10.67 0.86
CA LEU A 59 -12.56 9.62 0.99
C LEU A 59 -11.76 9.74 2.29
N ALA A 60 -11.53 10.96 2.79
CA ALA A 60 -10.72 11.25 3.96
C ALA A 60 -11.13 10.42 5.20
N PRO A 61 -12.40 10.31 5.60
CA PRO A 61 -12.80 9.53 6.78
C PRO A 61 -12.47 8.03 6.69
N GLN A 62 -12.28 7.51 5.47
CA GLN A 62 -11.97 6.10 5.23
C GLN A 62 -10.47 5.80 5.36
N LEU A 63 -9.62 6.82 5.48
CA LEU A 63 -8.19 6.64 5.70
C LEU A 63 -7.95 6.28 7.18
N PRO A 64 -7.34 5.11 7.47
CA PRO A 64 -7.01 4.72 8.84
C PRO A 64 -5.86 5.55 9.42
N ASP A 65 -5.00 6.11 8.55
CA ASP A 65 -3.86 6.93 8.94
C ASP A 65 -4.27 8.40 9.03
N THR A 66 -4.48 8.86 10.25
CA THR A 66 -4.91 10.24 10.55
C THR A 66 -3.90 11.27 10.06
N ALA A 67 -2.60 11.03 10.22
CA ALA A 67 -1.57 11.97 9.78
C ALA A 67 -1.55 12.12 8.26
N CYS A 68 -1.69 11.01 7.52
CA CYS A 68 -1.82 11.01 6.07
C CYS A 68 -3.11 11.73 5.63
N ARG A 69 -4.23 11.49 6.33
CA ARG A 69 -5.49 12.19 6.07
C ARG A 69 -5.34 13.70 6.21
N ASP A 70 -4.79 14.18 7.33
CA ASP A 70 -4.61 15.61 7.60
C ASP A 70 -3.67 16.25 6.57
N LEU A 71 -2.58 15.57 6.22
CA LEU A 71 -1.65 16.03 5.19
C LEU A 71 -2.35 16.19 3.84
N LEU A 72 -3.18 15.23 3.44
CA LEU A 72 -3.92 15.31 2.18
C LEU A 72 -4.94 16.44 2.18
N ILE A 73 -5.63 16.66 3.31
CA ILE A 73 -6.57 17.77 3.48
C ILE A 73 -5.83 19.11 3.36
N ASP A 74 -4.74 19.30 4.10
CA ASP A 74 -3.96 20.53 4.07
C ASP A 74 -3.38 20.81 2.67
N TYR A 75 -2.85 19.77 2.04
CA TYR A 75 -2.30 19.86 0.68
C TYR A 75 -3.36 20.26 -0.34
N ALA A 76 -4.56 19.65 -0.30
CA ALA A 76 -5.65 19.98 -1.21
C ALA A 76 -6.19 21.41 -0.97
N CYS A 77 -6.36 21.80 0.29
CA CYS A 77 -6.91 23.11 0.68
C CYS A 77 -6.03 24.28 0.25
N ALA A 78 -4.76 24.04 -0.02
CA ALA A 78 -3.86 25.07 -0.52
C ALA A 78 -4.08 25.34 -2.03
N GLY A 79 -4.94 24.59 -2.74
CA GLY A 79 -5.23 24.79 -4.16
C GLY A 79 -5.73 26.22 -4.49
N PRO A 80 -5.38 26.76 -5.67
CA PRO A 80 -5.77 28.10 -6.07
C PRO A 80 -7.29 28.18 -6.31
N GLY A 81 -7.92 29.33 -6.09
CA GLY A 81 -9.31 29.57 -6.48
C GLY A 81 -10.38 28.74 -5.74
N LEU A 82 -10.01 28.04 -4.66
CA LEU A 82 -10.97 27.26 -3.88
C LEU A 82 -11.91 28.16 -3.06
N PRO A 83 -13.21 27.85 -3.02
CA PRO A 83 -14.15 28.58 -2.20
C PRO A 83 -13.85 28.35 -0.71
N GLN A 84 -13.62 29.44 0.03
CA GLN A 84 -13.23 29.38 1.45
C GLN A 84 -14.21 28.60 2.31
N ARG A 85 -15.52 28.68 2.01
CA ARG A 85 -16.56 27.91 2.71
C ARG A 85 -16.33 26.40 2.61
N LEU A 86 -15.98 25.92 1.41
CA LEU A 86 -15.71 24.50 1.17
C LEU A 86 -14.41 24.07 1.86
N VAL A 87 -13.37 24.91 1.80
CA VAL A 87 -12.10 24.66 2.53
C VAL A 87 -12.35 24.53 4.04
N ALA A 88 -13.15 25.43 4.62
CA ALA A 88 -13.49 25.38 6.04
C ALA A 88 -14.26 24.11 6.40
N GLU A 89 -15.19 23.67 5.53
CA GLU A 89 -15.94 22.43 5.73
C GLU A 89 -15.04 21.19 5.71
N VAL A 90 -14.15 21.08 4.71
CA VAL A 90 -13.23 19.94 4.62
C VAL A 90 -12.22 19.93 5.76
N ARG A 91 -11.77 21.09 6.24
CA ARG A 91 -10.86 21.17 7.39
C ARG A 91 -11.46 20.65 8.69
N ARG A 92 -12.80 20.62 8.83
CA ARG A 92 -13.46 20.02 10.01
C ARG A 92 -13.32 18.50 10.08
N ILE A 93 -12.90 17.86 8.98
CA ILE A 93 -12.65 16.41 8.93
C ILE A 93 -11.29 16.08 9.56
N ARG A 94 -10.39 17.06 9.70
CA ARG A 94 -9.15 16.87 10.46
C ARG A 94 -9.48 16.51 11.90
N ASN A 95 -8.66 15.64 12.48
CA ASN A 95 -8.83 15.14 13.85
C ASN A 95 -7.88 15.85 14.82
#